data_AF-A0A4R9JNU4-F1
#
_entry.id   AF-A0A4R9JNU4-F1
#
_cell.length_a   1.000
_cell.length_b   1.000
_cell.length_c   1.000
_cell.angle_alpha   90.00
_cell.angle_beta   90.00
_cell.angle_gamma   90.00
#
_symmetry.space_group_name_H-M   'P 1'
#
loop_
_entity.id
_entity.type
_entity.pdbx_description
1 polymer ?
#
loop_
_entity_poly.entity_id
_entity_poly.type
_entity_poly.pdbx_seq_one_letter_code
_entity_poly.pdbx_strand_id
1 'polypeptide(L)'
;MLRNKKIISLIFIFLTLLFFSLIGFYSDREWGGVYIFVKHRPMFKLFFASPIGEADPTDIPGKEGYLSSEGKEEENLFIEFVEENKGYERSFRLF
;
A
#
# COMPACT_ATOMS: atom_id res chain seq x y z
N MET A 1 -25.42 -28.60 14.72
CA MET A 1 -24.48 -27.63 15.35
C MET A 1 -23.22 -27.36 14.53
N LEU A 2 -22.57 -28.36 13.91
CA LEU A 2 -21.31 -28.18 13.15
C LEU A 2 -21.42 -27.34 11.86
N ARG A 3 -22.55 -27.41 11.13
CA ARG A 3 -22.78 -26.62 9.90
C ARG A 3 -22.73 -25.11 10.14
N ASN A 4 -23.31 -24.65 11.24
CA ASN A 4 -23.35 -23.23 11.60
C ASN A 4 -21.95 -22.71 11.96
N LYS A 5 -21.12 -23.53 12.64
CA LYS A 5 -19.73 -23.19 12.96
C LYS A 5 -18.86 -23.01 11.70
N LYS A 6 -19.05 -23.86 10.67
CA LYS A 6 -18.36 -23.72 9.38
C LYS A 6 -18.73 -22.43 8.64
N ILE A 7 -20.01 -22.07 8.64
CA ILE A 7 -20.49 -20.83 8.02
C ILE A 7 -19.91 -19.61 8.73
N ILE A 8 -19.93 -19.58 10.07
CA ILE A 8 -19.34 -18.49 10.85
C ILE A 8 -17.84 -18.35 10.55
N SER A 9 -17.09 -19.45 10.50
CA SER A 9 -15.67 -19.43 10.15
C SER A 9 -15.42 -18.87 8.76
N LEU A 10 -16.22 -19.27 7.76
CA LEU A 10 -16.09 -18.78 6.40
C LEU A 10 -16.37 -17.27 6.29
N ILE A 11 -17.41 -16.80 6.99
CA ILE A 11 -17.73 -15.36 7.08
C ILE A 11 -16.57 -14.61 7.71
N PHE A 12 -15.99 -15.13 8.78
CA PHE A 12 -14.86 -14.50 9.47
C PHE A 12 -13.63 -14.39 8.56
N ILE A 13 -13.30 -15.45 7.81
CA ILE A 13 -12.21 -15.44 6.83
C ILE A 13 -12.49 -14.41 5.73
N PHE A 14 -13.70 -14.38 5.20
CA PHE A 14 -14.09 -13.42 4.17
C PHE A 14 -13.97 -11.97 4.65
N LEU A 15 -14.46 -11.66 5.86
CA LEU A 15 -14.35 -10.33 6.46
C LEU A 15 -12.89 -9.95 6.71
N THR A 16 -12.05 -10.91 7.13
CA THR A 16 -10.62 -10.69 7.34
C THR A 16 -9.92 -10.33 6.02
N LEU A 17 -10.19 -11.09 4.94
CA LEU A 17 -9.64 -10.80 3.62
C LEU A 17 -10.10 -9.44 3.09
N LEU A 18 -11.39 -9.11 3.28
CA LEU A 18 -11.93 -7.82 2.89
C LEU A 18 -11.24 -6.68 3.65
N PHE A 19 -11.03 -6.84 4.96
CA PHE A 19 -10.31 -5.86 5.77
C PHE A 19 -8.88 -5.63 5.27
N PHE A 20 -8.09 -6.69 5.08
CA PHE A 20 -6.71 -6.57 4.56
C PHE A 20 -6.65 -6.01 3.13
N SER A 21 -7.69 -6.21 2.32
CA SER A 21 -7.76 -5.61 0.99
C SER A 21 -7.95 -4.08 1.03
N LEU A 22 -8.49 -3.53 2.13
CA LEU A 22 -8.81 -2.11 2.27
C LEU A 22 -7.80 -1.31 3.10
N ILE A 23 -6.90 -1.96 3.84
CA ILE A 23 -5.84 -1.28 4.59
C ILE A 23 -4.49 -1.43 3.90
N GLY A 24 -3.65 -0.41 3.99
CA GLY A 24 -2.27 -0.43 3.52
C GLY A 24 -1.34 0.23 4.52
N PHE A 25 -0.04 0.06 4.28
CA PHE A 25 1.05 0.67 4.99
C PHE A 25 1.96 1.39 4.01
N TYR A 26 2.53 2.51 4.40
CA TYR A 26 3.57 3.16 3.62
C TYR A 26 4.65 3.76 4.54
N SER A 27 5.85 3.91 4.01
CA SER A 27 6.93 4.69 4.65
C SER A 27 6.94 6.11 4.10
N ASP A 28 6.98 7.09 4.99
CA ASP A 28 7.14 8.49 4.64
C ASP A 28 8.55 8.76 4.08
N ARG A 29 8.63 9.55 2.99
CA ARG A 29 9.87 9.86 2.26
C ARG A 29 10.80 10.73 3.10
N GLU A 30 10.26 11.65 3.89
CA GLU A 30 11.08 12.65 4.61
C GLU A 30 11.62 12.15 5.95
N TRP A 31 10.84 11.37 6.71
CA TRP A 31 11.15 11.05 8.11
C TRP A 31 11.22 9.55 8.40
N GLY A 32 11.04 8.68 7.40
CA GLY A 32 11.11 7.23 7.54
C GLY A 32 10.04 6.61 8.45
N GLY A 33 9.06 7.41 8.89
CA GLY A 33 7.94 6.94 9.71
C GLY A 33 7.05 6.00 8.92
N VAL A 34 6.45 5.02 9.58
CA VAL A 34 5.50 4.11 8.93
C VAL A 34 4.09 4.42 9.35
N TYR A 35 3.23 4.44 8.36
CA TYR A 35 1.84 4.85 8.48
C TYR A 35 0.96 3.71 8.01
N ILE A 36 -0.15 3.49 8.71
CA ILE A 36 -1.27 2.69 8.22
C ILE A 36 -2.29 3.63 7.61
N PHE A 37 -2.91 3.26 6.49
CA PHE A 37 -3.93 4.06 5.83
C PHE A 37 -5.05 3.21 5.24
N VAL A 38 -6.20 3.86 4.99
CA VAL A 38 -7.32 3.25 4.27
C VAL A 38 -7.17 3.51 2.77
N LYS A 39 -7.07 2.43 2.00
CA LYS A 39 -6.99 2.43 0.54
C LYS A 39 -8.31 2.92 -0.06
N HIS A 40 -8.21 3.64 -1.19
CA HIS A 40 -9.40 4.12 -1.91
C HIS A 40 -10.13 2.99 -2.67
N ARG A 41 -9.44 1.88 -2.99
CA ARG A 41 -10.00 0.67 -3.61
C ARG A 41 -9.37 -0.62 -3.04
N PRO A 42 -10.05 -1.77 -3.11
CA PRO A 42 -9.49 -3.05 -2.66
C PRO A 42 -8.21 -3.45 -3.42
N MET A 43 -7.17 -3.83 -2.69
CA MET A 43 -5.92 -4.40 -3.22
C MET A 43 -5.22 -5.23 -2.14
N PHE A 44 -4.63 -6.37 -2.50
CA PHE A 44 -3.94 -7.24 -1.52
C PHE A 44 -2.48 -6.84 -1.20
N LYS A 45 -1.88 -5.91 -1.96
CA LYS A 45 -0.58 -5.31 -1.61
C LYS A 45 -0.73 -4.53 -0.30
N LEU A 46 0.02 -4.89 0.72
CA LEU A 46 -0.06 -4.26 2.03
C LEU A 46 0.90 -3.09 2.16
N PHE A 47 2.09 -3.16 1.58
CA PHE A 47 3.11 -2.13 1.73
C PHE A 47 3.30 -1.36 0.41
N PHE A 48 3.27 -0.03 0.50
CA PHE A 48 3.46 0.91 -0.59
C PHE A 48 4.72 1.70 -0.31
N ALA A 49 5.68 1.64 -1.22
CA ALA A 49 6.95 2.35 -1.11
C ALA A 49 7.11 3.25 -2.34
N SER A 50 7.79 4.38 -2.14
CA SER A 50 8.28 5.19 -3.24
C SER A 50 9.77 4.90 -3.43
N PRO A 51 10.14 3.97 -4.33
CA PRO A 51 11.54 3.68 -4.60
C PRO A 51 12.28 4.88 -5.21
N ILE A 52 11.58 5.84 -5.82
CA ILE A 52 12.23 7.05 -6.36
C ILE A 52 12.57 8.08 -5.27
N GLY A 53 11.79 8.09 -4.17
CA GLY A 53 11.90 9.12 -3.14
C GLY A 53 11.65 10.52 -3.72
N GLU A 54 12.60 11.42 -3.49
CA GLU A 54 12.57 12.81 -3.96
C GLU A 54 13.36 13.03 -5.27
N ALA A 55 13.82 11.95 -5.91
CA ALA A 55 14.63 12.07 -7.14
C ALA A 55 13.76 12.32 -8.38
N ASP A 56 14.32 13.06 -9.34
CA ASP A 56 13.68 13.24 -10.65
C ASP A 56 13.71 11.93 -11.47
N PRO A 57 12.59 11.49 -12.06
CA PRO A 57 12.54 10.27 -12.85
C PRO A 57 13.45 10.34 -14.08
N THR A 58 14.16 9.24 -14.34
CA THR A 58 15.01 9.11 -15.51
C THR A 58 14.94 7.71 -16.11
N ASP A 59 15.08 7.62 -17.43
CA ASP A 59 15.14 6.34 -18.14
C ASP A 59 16.58 5.84 -18.37
N ILE A 60 17.58 6.52 -17.79
CA ILE A 60 19.01 6.18 -17.94
C ILE A 60 19.42 5.17 -16.86
N PRO A 61 19.71 3.90 -17.20
CA PRO A 61 20.09 2.91 -16.20
C PRO A 61 21.34 3.32 -15.42
N GLY A 62 21.28 3.14 -14.10
CA GLY A 62 22.40 3.47 -13.19
C GLY A 62 22.47 4.94 -12.77
N LYS A 63 21.57 5.81 -13.25
CA LYS A 63 21.40 7.17 -12.74
C LYS A 63 20.38 7.19 -11.60
N GLU A 64 20.58 8.07 -10.62
CA GLU A 64 19.57 8.37 -9.60
C GLU A 64 18.24 8.78 -10.25
N GLY A 65 17.13 8.24 -9.73
CA GLY A 65 15.80 8.38 -10.33
C GLY A 65 15.46 7.32 -11.40
N TYR A 66 16.40 6.43 -11.76
CA TYR A 66 16.10 5.30 -12.63
C TYR A 66 15.39 4.19 -11.86
N LEU A 67 14.27 3.75 -12.41
CA LEU A 67 13.52 2.61 -11.90
C LEU A 67 13.44 1.50 -12.94
N SER A 68 13.63 0.26 -12.49
CA SER A 68 13.25 -0.94 -13.26
C SER A 68 11.74 -0.94 -13.51
N SER A 69 11.25 -1.82 -14.39
CA SER A 69 9.81 -1.96 -14.61
C SER A 69 9.03 -2.23 -13.33
N GLU A 70 9.58 -3.08 -12.45
CA GLU A 70 8.99 -3.37 -11.14
C GLU A 70 9.01 -2.13 -10.23
N GLY A 71 10.12 -1.40 -10.18
CA GLY A 71 10.22 -0.16 -9.41
C GLY A 71 9.23 0.91 -9.89
N LYS A 72 9.03 1.03 -11.21
CA LYS A 72 8.02 1.93 -11.80
C LYS A 72 6.61 1.53 -11.37
N GLU A 73 6.31 0.23 -11.32
CA GLU A 73 5.02 -0.25 -10.82
C GLU A 73 4.83 0.09 -9.34
N GLU A 74 5.86 -0.11 -8.51
CA GLU A 74 5.78 0.24 -7.08
C GLU A 74 5.58 1.74 -6.86
N GLU A 75 6.31 2.58 -7.59
CA GLU A 75 6.19 4.04 -7.54
C GLU A 75 4.78 4.47 -7.97
N ASN A 76 4.26 3.93 -9.07
CA ASN A 76 2.92 4.24 -9.55
C ASN A 76 1.85 3.85 -8.52
N LEU A 77 1.99 2.70 -7.86
CA LEU A 77 1.07 2.26 -6.80
C LEU A 77 1.15 3.18 -5.58
N PHE A 78 2.34 3.67 -5.22
CA PHE A 78 2.49 4.63 -4.14
C PHE A 78 1.81 5.96 -4.49
N ILE A 79 2.11 6.51 -5.67
CA ILE A 79 1.48 7.74 -6.18
C ILE A 79 -0.04 7.59 -6.17
N GLU A 80 -0.57 6.51 -6.74
CA GLU A 80 -2.00 6.26 -6.82
C GLU A 80 -2.65 6.18 -5.42
N PHE A 81 -2.13 5.32 -4.54
CA PHE A 81 -2.81 5.00 -3.28
C PHE A 81 -2.55 6.00 -2.15
N VAL A 82 -1.35 6.57 -2.11
CA VAL A 82 -0.89 7.42 -1.01
C VAL A 82 -1.04 8.90 -1.36
N GLU A 83 -0.67 9.30 -2.57
CA GLU A 83 -0.63 10.72 -2.97
C GLU A 83 -1.95 11.18 -3.61
N GLU A 84 -2.24 10.72 -4.83
CA GLU A 84 -3.36 11.19 -5.65
C GLU A 84 -4.71 10.94 -4.99
N ASN A 85 -4.87 9.77 -4.36
CA ASN A 85 -6.10 9.39 -3.68
C ASN A 85 -6.08 9.70 -2.18
N LYS A 86 -5.22 10.65 -1.74
CA LYS A 86 -5.21 11.20 -0.39
C LYS A 86 -5.05 10.13 0.70
N GLY A 87 -4.18 9.16 0.48
CA GLY A 87 -3.84 8.15 1.49
C GLY A 87 -3.25 8.80 2.75
N TYR A 88 -2.43 9.84 2.59
CA TYR A 88 -1.88 10.64 3.71
C TYR A 88 -2.96 11.21 4.64
N GLU A 89 -4.07 11.73 4.09
CA GLU A 89 -5.16 12.31 4.89
C GLU A 89 -5.97 11.26 5.66
N ARG A 90 -5.87 10.00 5.23
CA ARG A 90 -6.57 8.84 5.83
C ARG A 90 -5.60 7.90 6.53
N SER A 91 -4.46 8.41 6.96
CA SER A 91 -3.42 7.62 7.61
C SER A 91 -3.24 7.95 9.08
N PHE A 92 -2.68 6.98 9.81
CA PHE A 92 -2.21 7.12 11.18
C PHE A 92 -0.78 6.63 11.26
N ARG A 93 0.08 7.40 11.92
CA ARG A 93 1.46 6.99 12.18
C ARG A 93 1.49 5.83 13.19
N LEU A 94 2.32 4.82 12.91
CA LEU A 94 2.55 3.68 13.79
C LEU A 94 3.87 3.78 14.53
N PHE A 95 4.96 4.15 13.84
CA PHE A 95 6.31 4.32 14.39
C PHE A 95 7.05 5.46 13.70
#